data_AF-A0A932TNF5-F1
#
_entry.id   AF-A0A932TNF5-F1
#
_cell.length_a   1.000
_cell.length_b   1.000
_cell.length_c   1.000
_cell.angle_alpha   90.00
_cell.angle_beta   90.00
_cell.angle_gamma   90.00
#
_symmetry.space_group_name_H-M   'P 1'
#
loop_
_entity.id
_entity.type
_entity.pdbx_description
1 polymer ?
#
loop_
_entity_poly.entity_id
_entity_poly.type
_entity_poly.pdbx_seq_one_letter_code
_entity_poly.pdbx_strand_id
1 'polypeptide(L)'
;MRKLIDKGKKKGMLTYDEISETLYQDESLDEGQIEDILQAFADEGIQVIDKVHGIPEIPERAPAPPEQSTEAEIRDEDLAAVEGIPIDDSVRMYLREIGKVPLLTLEEETALAKRIDQGDEEAKQKLTEANLRLVVSIAKKYTGRGMSFLDLIQEGNIGLIRAVEKFDYRQGFKFSTYATWWIRQAITRAIADQARTIRIPVHMVETINKLLRISRRLVQEYGREPTSEEIGYGMELTPE
;
A
#
# COMPACT_ATOMS: atom_id res chain seq x y z
N MET A 1 -2.49 5.05 -19.19
CA MET A 1 -3.15 3.72 -19.35
C MET A 1 -2.69 2.87 -20.55
N ARG A 2 -2.83 3.29 -21.82
CA ARG A 2 -2.50 2.44 -23.01
C ARG A 2 -1.10 1.80 -22.98
N LYS A 3 -0.08 2.57 -22.57
CA LYS A 3 1.30 2.06 -22.42
C LYS A 3 1.44 0.97 -21.35
N LEU A 4 0.60 1.03 -20.31
CA LEU A 4 0.61 0.05 -19.23
C LEU A 4 -0.08 -1.25 -19.67
N ILE A 5 -1.23 -1.14 -20.34
CA ILE A 5 -1.97 -2.27 -20.89
C ILE A 5 -1.11 -3.02 -21.92
N ASP A 6 -0.40 -2.31 -22.81
CA ASP A 6 0.53 -2.96 -23.75
C ASP A 6 1.71 -3.66 -23.06
N LYS A 7 2.24 -3.07 -21.99
CA LYS A 7 3.32 -3.65 -21.19
C LYS A 7 2.86 -4.87 -20.39
N GLY A 8 1.64 -4.81 -19.86
CA GLY A 8 0.95 -5.91 -19.18
C GLY A 8 0.61 -7.06 -20.13
N LYS A 9 0.05 -6.77 -21.31
CA LYS A 9 -0.25 -7.77 -22.36
C LYS A 9 1.00 -8.50 -22.85
N LYS A 10 2.15 -7.80 -22.96
CA LYS A 10 3.42 -8.43 -23.38
C LYS A 10 4.04 -9.33 -22.31
N LYS A 11 3.84 -9.02 -21.02
CA LYS A 11 4.45 -9.76 -19.91
C LYS A 11 3.51 -10.78 -19.27
N GLY A 12 2.20 -10.68 -19.48
CA GLY A 12 1.18 -11.46 -18.77
C GLY A 12 1.05 -11.12 -17.28
N MET A 13 1.91 -10.22 -16.76
CA MET A 13 1.96 -9.79 -15.38
C MET A 13 2.38 -8.33 -15.29
N LEU A 14 1.78 -7.59 -14.36
CA LEU A 14 2.15 -6.22 -14.01
C LEU A 14 2.50 -6.15 -12.52
N THR A 15 3.55 -5.42 -12.20
CA THR A 15 3.98 -5.24 -10.82
C THR A 15 3.18 -4.12 -10.16
N TYR A 16 2.84 -4.27 -8.87
CA TYR A 16 2.11 -3.22 -8.14
C TYR A 16 2.79 -1.84 -8.27
N ASP A 17 4.12 -1.77 -8.10
CA ASP A 17 4.86 -0.50 -8.19
C ASP A 17 4.83 0.10 -9.59
N GLU A 18 4.76 -0.71 -10.65
CA GLU A 18 4.65 -0.21 -12.02
C GLU A 18 3.25 0.37 -12.30
N ILE A 19 2.20 -0.24 -11.75
CA ILE A 19 0.84 0.29 -11.82
C ILE A 19 0.79 1.60 -11.02
N SER A 20 1.25 1.54 -9.78
CA SER A 20 1.28 2.65 -8.83
C SER A 20 2.06 3.86 -9.34
N GLU A 21 3.29 3.71 -9.84
CA GLU A 21 4.08 4.83 -10.37
C GLU A 21 3.43 5.52 -11.57
N THR A 22 2.67 4.78 -12.36
CA THR A 22 2.03 5.31 -13.58
C THR A 22 0.64 5.89 -13.29
N LEU A 23 -0.05 5.36 -12.28
CA LEU A 23 -1.35 5.88 -11.81
C LEU A 23 -1.17 7.09 -10.90
N TYR A 24 -0.11 7.16 -10.10
CA TYR A 24 0.23 8.31 -9.25
C TYR A 24 0.73 9.53 -10.04
N GLN A 25 0.93 9.42 -11.36
CA GLN A 25 1.26 10.58 -12.20
C GLN A 25 0.03 11.35 -12.70
N ASP A 26 -1.17 10.75 -12.63
CA ASP A 26 -2.40 11.37 -13.15
C ASP A 26 -3.28 11.81 -11.95
N GLU A 27 -3.32 13.13 -11.72
CA GLU A 27 -3.97 13.81 -10.59
C GLU A 27 -5.51 13.65 -10.47
N SER A 28 -6.16 12.80 -11.26
CA SER A 28 -7.62 12.86 -11.42
C SER A 28 -8.37 11.55 -11.28
N LEU A 29 -7.73 10.45 -10.88
CA LEU A 29 -8.42 9.18 -10.74
C LEU A 29 -9.42 9.23 -9.58
N ASP A 30 -10.67 9.52 -9.93
CA ASP A 30 -11.82 9.35 -9.06
C ASP A 30 -11.95 7.88 -8.66
N GLU A 31 -12.61 7.61 -7.53
CA GLU A 31 -12.76 6.25 -7.00
C GLU A 31 -13.36 5.29 -8.05
N GLY A 32 -14.24 5.78 -8.94
CA GLY A 32 -14.78 5.00 -10.06
C GLY A 32 -13.78 4.75 -11.21
N GLN A 33 -12.85 5.68 -11.48
CA GLN A 33 -11.84 5.48 -12.52
C GLN A 33 -10.79 4.45 -12.11
N ILE A 34 -10.59 4.26 -10.80
CA ILE A 34 -9.72 3.20 -10.25
C ILE A 34 -10.36 1.83 -10.46
N GLU A 35 -11.67 1.71 -10.23
CA GLU A 35 -12.44 0.49 -10.51
C GLU A 35 -12.40 0.15 -12.01
N ASP A 36 -12.58 1.14 -12.89
CA ASP A 36 -12.49 0.96 -14.34
C ASP A 36 -11.11 0.43 -14.78
N ILE A 37 -10.04 0.87 -14.12
CA ILE A 37 -8.66 0.44 -14.44
C ILE A 37 -8.41 -0.99 -13.98
N LEU A 38 -8.84 -1.34 -12.76
CA LEU A 38 -8.71 -2.69 -12.24
C LEU A 38 -9.54 -3.67 -13.08
N GLN A 39 -10.77 -3.27 -13.46
CA GLN A 39 -11.63 -4.03 -14.36
C GLN A 39 -10.99 -4.20 -15.74
N ALA A 40 -10.40 -3.14 -16.31
CA ALA A 40 -9.70 -3.21 -17.59
C ALA A 40 -8.48 -4.15 -17.55
N PHE A 41 -7.78 -4.26 -16.42
CA PHE A 41 -6.69 -5.24 -16.28
C PHE A 41 -7.21 -6.67 -16.12
N ALA A 42 -8.36 -6.84 -15.47
CA ALA A 42 -9.04 -8.12 -15.30
C ALA A 42 -9.58 -8.67 -16.63
N ASP A 43 -10.27 -7.83 -17.39
CA ASP A 43 -10.85 -8.18 -18.70
C ASP A 43 -9.75 -8.58 -19.71
N GLU A 44 -8.57 -8.00 -19.57
CA GLU A 44 -7.39 -8.28 -20.40
C GLU A 44 -6.51 -9.43 -19.85
N GLY A 45 -6.92 -10.08 -18.75
CA GLY A 45 -6.28 -11.27 -18.19
C GLY A 45 -4.89 -11.04 -17.57
N ILE A 46 -4.59 -9.81 -17.14
CA ILE A 46 -3.28 -9.46 -16.59
C ILE A 46 -3.25 -9.73 -15.09
N GLN A 47 -2.37 -10.63 -14.63
CA GLN A 47 -2.17 -10.86 -13.20
C GLN A 47 -1.33 -9.74 -12.59
N VAL A 48 -1.85 -9.10 -11.55
CA VAL A 48 -1.10 -8.15 -10.73
C VAL A 48 -0.30 -8.94 -9.70
N ILE A 49 1.01 -8.97 -9.86
CA ILE A 49 1.93 -9.71 -8.99
C ILE A 49 2.73 -8.71 -8.17
N ASP A 50 2.87 -8.98 -6.87
CA ASP A 50 3.72 -8.19 -5.99
C ASP A 50 5.19 -8.63 -6.20
N LYS A 51 5.97 -7.94 -7.04
CA LYS A 51 7.43 -8.01 -6.90
C LYS A 51 7.81 -7.03 -5.82
N VAL A 52 8.12 -7.57 -4.65
CA VAL A 52 8.79 -6.85 -3.57
C VAL A 52 10.20 -6.52 -4.04
N HIS A 53 10.40 -5.46 -4.84
CA HIS A 53 11.71 -4.87 -5.14
C HIS A 53 11.51 -3.39 -5.49
N GLY A 54 11.80 -2.50 -4.54
CA GLY A 54 11.69 -1.07 -4.76
C GLY A 54 11.58 -0.15 -3.54
N ILE A 55 12.15 -0.50 -2.38
CA ILE A 55 12.34 0.48 -1.30
C ILE A 55 13.84 0.53 -0.98
N PRO A 56 14.49 1.71 -1.03
CA PRO A 56 15.88 1.86 -0.62
C PRO A 56 16.04 1.42 0.84
N GLU A 57 16.98 0.50 1.05
CA GLU A 57 17.51 0.14 2.36
C GLU A 57 17.94 1.40 3.11
N ILE A 58 17.40 1.60 4.31
CA ILE A 58 18.07 2.40 5.33
C ILE A 58 19.28 1.55 5.79
N PRO A 59 20.49 2.11 5.96
CA PRO A 59 21.68 1.30 6.25
C PRO A 59 21.51 0.45 7.52
N GLU A 60 21.61 -0.86 7.32
CA GLU A 60 21.90 -1.98 8.22
C GLU A 60 21.23 -2.04 9.62
N ARG A 61 20.22 -2.91 9.71
CA ARG A 61 20.41 -4.21 10.41
C ARG A 61 19.72 -5.29 9.59
N ALA A 62 20.51 -6.25 9.12
CA ALA A 62 20.13 -7.24 8.11
C ALA A 62 18.78 -7.93 8.40
N PRO A 63 17.79 -7.88 7.49
CA PRO A 63 16.70 -8.83 7.46
C PRO A 63 17.03 -10.00 6.50
N ALA A 64 16.52 -11.17 6.89
CA ALA A 64 16.67 -12.47 6.26
C ALA A 64 16.08 -12.53 4.82
N PRO A 65 16.33 -13.63 4.06
CA PRO A 65 16.03 -13.74 2.63
C PRO A 65 14.55 -13.53 2.28
N PRO A 66 14.23 -13.14 1.03
CA PRO A 66 12.87 -12.85 0.60
C PRO A 66 12.07 -14.14 0.41
N GLU A 67 11.13 -14.41 1.31
CA GLU A 67 10.11 -15.43 1.09
C GLU A 67 8.95 -14.86 0.26
N GLN A 68 8.54 -15.68 -0.70
CA GLN A 68 7.54 -15.42 -1.71
C GLN A 68 6.18 -15.11 -1.09
N SER A 69 5.35 -14.42 -1.87
CA SER A 69 3.92 -14.17 -1.62
C SER A 69 3.14 -15.45 -1.32
N THR A 70 3.18 -15.89 -0.07
CA THR A 70 2.16 -16.68 0.59
C THR A 70 1.42 -15.76 1.54
N GLU A 71 0.11 -15.96 1.67
CA GLU A 71 -0.75 -15.30 2.65
C GLU A 71 0.04 -15.03 3.94
N ALA A 72 0.06 -13.76 4.37
CA ALA A 72 0.80 -13.33 5.54
C ALA A 72 0.22 -13.98 6.79
N GLU A 73 0.62 -15.23 7.06
CA GLU A 73 0.73 -15.75 8.40
C GLU A 73 1.73 -14.83 9.12
N ILE A 74 1.23 -13.79 9.78
CA ILE A 74 1.99 -13.19 10.87
C ILE A 74 2.05 -14.27 11.94
N ARG A 75 3.10 -15.11 11.97
CA ARG A 75 3.19 -16.13 13.03
C ARG A 75 3.20 -15.39 14.38
N ASP A 76 2.66 -15.97 15.44
CA ASP A 76 2.71 -15.37 16.78
C ASP A 76 4.15 -14.98 17.18
N GLU A 77 5.13 -15.63 16.57
CA GLU A 77 6.57 -15.37 16.68
C GLU A 77 7.01 -14.02 16.04
N ASP A 78 6.34 -13.53 14.98
CA ASP A 78 6.62 -12.22 14.37
C ASP A 78 6.12 -11.05 15.23
N LEU A 79 5.13 -11.30 16.10
CA LEU A 79 4.67 -10.37 17.13
C LEU A 79 5.65 -10.31 18.30
N ALA A 80 6.33 -11.43 18.60
CA ALA A 80 7.38 -11.50 19.60
C ALA A 80 8.71 -10.88 19.09
N ALA A 81 8.97 -10.93 17.78
CA ALA A 81 10.16 -10.36 17.14
C ALA A 81 10.20 -8.83 17.03
N VAL A 82 9.25 -8.12 17.66
CA VAL A 82 9.37 -6.67 17.89
C VAL A 82 10.26 -6.41 19.12
N GLU A 83 11.43 -7.05 19.16
CA GLU A 83 12.47 -6.74 20.12
C GLU A 83 13.27 -5.53 19.61
N GLY A 84 13.11 -4.39 20.28
CA GLY A 84 13.93 -3.20 20.05
C GLY A 84 13.18 -1.88 19.86
N ILE A 85 11.84 -1.93 19.78
CA ILE A 85 10.99 -0.74 19.89
C ILE A 85 10.46 -0.71 21.32
N PRO A 86 10.48 0.42 22.05
CA PRO A 86 9.63 0.58 23.22
C PRO A 86 8.19 0.61 22.71
N ILE A 87 7.63 -0.58 22.49
CA ILE A 87 6.26 -0.73 22.05
C ILE A 87 5.41 -0.36 23.26
N ASP A 88 4.70 0.76 23.14
CA ASP A 88 3.68 1.18 24.09
C ASP A 88 2.68 0.04 24.33
N ASP A 89 2.20 -0.12 25.57
CA ASP A 89 1.34 -1.23 25.98
C ASP A 89 0.04 -1.28 25.13
N SER A 90 -0.37 -0.13 24.60
CA SER A 90 -1.50 0.04 23.69
C SER A 90 -1.34 -0.76 22.37
N VAL A 91 -0.16 -0.71 21.75
CA VAL A 91 0.13 -1.43 20.50
C VAL A 91 0.16 -2.94 20.77
N ARG A 92 0.77 -3.38 21.88
CA ARG A 92 0.81 -4.80 22.25
C ARG A 92 -0.58 -5.36 22.50
N MET A 93 -1.43 -4.61 23.19
CA MET A 93 -2.83 -4.98 23.44
C MET A 93 -3.59 -5.13 22.12
N TYR A 94 -3.45 -4.16 21.21
CA TYR A 94 -4.09 -4.22 19.88
C TYR A 94 -3.64 -5.44 19.08
N LEU A 95 -2.33 -5.69 18.98
CA LEU A 95 -1.79 -6.82 18.24
C LEU A 95 -2.25 -8.17 18.78
N ARG A 96 -2.39 -8.30 20.11
CA ARG A 96 -2.96 -9.50 20.74
C ARG A 96 -4.44 -9.67 20.39
N GLU A 97 -5.21 -8.59 20.33
CA GLU A 97 -6.64 -8.66 20.05
C GLU A 97 -6.90 -9.13 18.62
N ILE A 98 -6.21 -8.55 17.64
CA ILE A 98 -6.36 -8.94 16.23
C ILE A 98 -5.80 -10.34 15.94
N GLY A 99 -4.89 -10.84 16.78
CA GLY A 99 -4.31 -12.18 16.67
C GLY A 99 -5.29 -13.30 17.05
N LYS A 100 -6.37 -13.00 17.79
CA LYS A 100 -7.39 -13.99 18.17
C LYS A 100 -8.29 -14.41 17.00
N VAL A 101 -8.41 -13.55 15.98
CA VAL A 101 -9.30 -13.78 14.84
C VAL A 101 -8.59 -14.69 13.84
N PRO A 102 -9.18 -15.84 13.47
CA PRO A 102 -8.57 -16.74 12.50
C PRO A 102 -8.60 -16.14 11.09
N LEU A 103 -7.66 -16.58 10.26
CA LEU A 103 -7.62 -16.23 8.84
C LEU A 103 -8.81 -16.88 8.12
N LEU A 104 -9.37 -16.15 7.15
CA LEU A 104 -10.46 -16.65 6.31
C LEU A 104 -9.91 -17.42 5.11
N THR A 105 -10.65 -18.44 4.71
CA THR A 105 -10.46 -19.10 3.42
C THR A 105 -11.12 -18.32 2.29
N LEU A 106 -10.71 -18.57 1.04
CA LEU A 106 -11.31 -17.92 -0.14
C LEU A 106 -12.82 -18.17 -0.24
N GLU A 107 -13.29 -19.37 0.13
CA GLU A 107 -14.72 -19.69 0.15
C GLU A 107 -15.48 -18.86 1.19
N GLU A 108 -14.92 -18.69 2.38
CA GLU A 108 -15.49 -17.85 3.43
C GLU A 108 -15.49 -16.37 3.05
N GLU A 109 -14.42 -15.86 2.42
CA GLU A 109 -14.37 -14.49 1.89
C GLU A 109 -15.51 -14.26 0.90
N THR A 110 -15.72 -15.18 -0.04
CA THR A 110 -16.79 -15.04 -1.04
C THR A 110 -18.19 -15.16 -0.41
N ALA A 111 -18.34 -15.99 0.63
CA ALA A 111 -19.61 -16.12 1.36
C ALA A 111 -19.94 -14.86 2.16
N LEU A 112 -18.94 -14.25 2.79
CA LEU A 112 -19.10 -12.97 3.50
C LEU A 112 -19.39 -11.84 2.50
N ALA A 113 -18.66 -11.75 1.39
CA ALA A 113 -18.90 -10.74 0.37
C ALA A 113 -20.32 -10.79 -0.22
N LYS A 114 -20.88 -12.00 -0.42
CA LYS A 114 -22.29 -12.17 -0.84
C LYS A 114 -23.29 -11.66 0.19
N ARG A 115 -23.01 -11.81 1.47
CA ARG A 115 -23.85 -11.29 2.56
C ARG A 115 -23.74 -9.77 2.67
N ILE A 116 -22.54 -9.23 2.46
CA ILE A 116 -22.29 -7.78 2.44
C ILE A 116 -23.07 -7.11 1.31
N ASP A 117 -23.13 -7.72 0.11
CA ASP A 117 -23.96 -7.25 -1.03
C ASP A 117 -25.47 -7.21 -0.68
N GLN A 118 -25.90 -8.00 0.31
CA GLN A 118 -27.27 -8.02 0.83
C GLN A 118 -27.49 -7.02 1.99
N GLY A 119 -26.48 -6.23 2.37
CA GLY A 119 -26.55 -5.25 3.46
C GLY A 119 -26.28 -5.82 4.85
N ASP A 120 -25.58 -6.96 4.96
CA ASP A 120 -25.26 -7.59 6.23
C ASP A 120 -24.03 -6.92 6.90
N GLU A 121 -24.30 -6.08 7.91
CA GLU A 121 -23.26 -5.38 8.68
C GLU A 121 -22.40 -6.33 9.54
N GLU A 122 -22.93 -7.46 10.00
CA GLU A 122 -22.11 -8.44 10.75
C GLU A 122 -21.08 -9.10 9.82
N ALA A 123 -21.48 -9.40 8.59
CA ALA A 123 -20.56 -9.94 7.58
C ALA A 123 -19.45 -8.95 7.24
N LYS A 124 -19.78 -7.64 7.16
CA LYS A 124 -18.81 -6.56 6.95
C LYS A 124 -17.80 -6.46 8.09
N GLN A 125 -18.29 -6.48 9.33
CA GLN A 125 -17.42 -6.47 10.52
C GLN A 125 -16.50 -7.68 10.53
N LYS A 126 -17.04 -8.88 10.31
CA LYS A 126 -16.25 -10.12 10.30
C LYS A 126 -15.19 -10.14 9.21
N LEU A 127 -15.50 -9.67 7.99
CA LEU A 127 -14.52 -9.58 6.90
C LEU A 127 -13.43 -8.55 7.22
N THR A 128 -13.78 -7.43 7.87
CA THR A 128 -12.83 -6.41 8.30
C THR A 128 -11.89 -6.95 9.38
N GLU A 129 -12.45 -7.56 10.44
CA GLU A 129 -11.70 -8.09 11.58
C GLU A 129 -10.66 -9.15 11.17
N ALA A 130 -11.04 -10.06 10.29
CA ALA A 130 -10.14 -11.09 9.78
C ALA A 130 -8.94 -10.52 9.00
N ASN A 131 -9.08 -9.32 8.44
CA ASN A 131 -8.07 -8.67 7.61
C ASN A 131 -7.28 -7.56 8.34
N LEU A 132 -7.51 -7.34 9.64
CA LEU A 132 -6.75 -6.33 10.41
C LEU A 132 -5.24 -6.61 10.43
N ARG A 133 -4.84 -7.89 10.35
CA ARG A 133 -3.43 -8.30 10.28
C ARG A 133 -2.75 -7.82 8.99
N LEU A 134 -3.47 -7.79 7.87
CA LEU A 134 -2.99 -7.25 6.60
C LEU A 134 -2.67 -5.75 6.72
N VAL A 135 -3.50 -4.99 7.44
CA VAL A 135 -3.26 -3.56 7.65
C VAL A 135 -1.96 -3.34 8.41
N VAL A 136 -1.73 -4.10 9.48
CA VAL A 136 -0.49 -4.01 10.29
C VAL A 136 0.75 -4.30 9.45
N SER A 137 0.72 -5.35 8.62
CA SER A 137 1.87 -5.73 7.79
C SER A 137 2.21 -4.67 6.73
N ILE A 138 1.18 -3.99 6.19
CA ILE A 138 1.36 -2.86 5.26
C ILE A 138 1.85 -1.63 6.01
N ALA A 139 1.19 -1.25 7.11
CA ALA A 139 1.50 -0.05 7.90
C ALA A 139 2.93 -0.08 8.48
N LYS A 140 3.47 -1.26 8.80
CA LYS A 140 4.86 -1.43 9.27
C LYS A 140 5.86 -0.79 8.31
N LYS A 141 5.62 -0.88 7.00
CA LYS A 141 6.48 -0.27 5.95
C LYS A 141 6.49 1.25 5.98
N TYR A 142 5.47 1.87 6.59
CA TYR A 142 5.24 3.33 6.66
C TYR A 142 5.72 3.98 7.96
N THR A 143 6.20 3.19 8.91
CA THR A 143 6.74 3.68 10.19
C THR A 143 7.91 4.66 9.98
N GLY A 144 8.11 5.57 10.93
CA GLY A 144 9.20 6.55 10.88
C GLY A 144 8.99 7.74 9.91
N ARG A 145 7.79 7.91 9.34
CA ARG A 145 7.48 9.00 8.39
C ARG A 145 6.78 10.22 9.02
N GLY A 146 6.93 10.42 10.32
CA GLY A 146 6.36 11.57 11.05
C GLY A 146 4.97 11.36 11.62
N MET A 147 4.43 10.14 11.57
CA MET A 147 3.15 9.74 12.16
C MET A 147 3.36 8.52 13.07
N SER A 148 2.57 8.42 14.16
CA SER A 148 2.63 7.26 15.08
C SER A 148 2.23 5.97 14.35
N PHE A 149 2.78 4.84 14.80
CA PHE A 149 2.41 3.55 14.21
C PHE A 149 0.93 3.22 14.40
N LEU A 150 0.34 3.58 15.55
CA LEU A 150 -1.09 3.41 15.78
C LEU A 150 -1.91 4.24 14.80
N ASP A 151 -1.54 5.50 14.58
CA ASP A 151 -2.27 6.37 13.65
C ASP A 151 -2.21 5.82 12.22
N LEU A 152 -1.06 5.30 11.80
CA LEU A 152 -0.91 4.61 10.50
C LEU A 152 -1.82 3.38 10.40
N ILE A 153 -1.92 2.58 11.46
CA ILE A 153 -2.82 1.43 11.50
C ILE A 153 -4.28 1.89 11.38
N GLN A 154 -4.66 2.95 12.10
CA GLN A 154 -6.04 3.43 12.08
C GLN A 154 -6.45 4.00 10.73
N GLU A 155 -5.58 4.77 10.08
CA GLU A 155 -5.81 5.26 8.72
C GLU A 155 -5.86 4.10 7.72
N GLY A 156 -5.01 3.08 7.91
CA GLY A 156 -5.08 1.85 7.14
C GLY A 156 -6.38 1.06 7.34
N ASN A 157 -6.90 1.01 8.57
CA ASN A 157 -8.18 0.37 8.90
C ASN A 157 -9.35 1.09 8.22
N ILE A 158 -9.31 2.42 8.13
CA ILE A 158 -10.28 3.20 7.35
C ILE A 158 -10.22 2.83 5.86
N GLY A 159 -9.01 2.69 5.32
CA GLY A 159 -8.80 2.20 3.94
C GLY A 159 -9.36 0.79 3.74
N LEU A 160 -9.12 -0.12 4.69
CA LEU A 160 -9.65 -1.48 4.66
C LEU A 160 -11.18 -1.51 4.64
N ILE A 161 -11.84 -0.71 5.49
CA ILE A 161 -13.31 -0.66 5.55
C ILE A 161 -13.89 -0.22 4.20
N ARG A 162 -13.29 0.78 3.55
CA ARG A 162 -13.68 1.21 2.19
C ARG A 162 -13.48 0.10 1.16
N ALA A 163 -12.40 -0.67 1.28
CA ALA A 163 -12.17 -1.83 0.43
C ALA A 163 -13.27 -2.87 0.62
N VAL A 164 -13.70 -3.14 1.86
CA VAL A 164 -14.77 -4.10 2.15
C VAL A 164 -16.09 -3.64 1.52
N GLU A 165 -16.43 -2.36 1.61
CA GLU A 165 -17.67 -1.80 1.06
C GLU A 165 -17.77 -1.93 -0.46
N LYS A 166 -16.62 -1.84 -1.15
CA LYS A 166 -16.55 -1.80 -2.62
C LYS A 166 -16.04 -3.09 -3.24
N PHE A 167 -15.85 -4.15 -2.45
CA PHE A 167 -15.28 -5.39 -2.97
C PHE A 167 -16.30 -6.17 -3.77
N ASP A 168 -16.01 -6.41 -5.05
CA ASP A 168 -16.80 -7.31 -5.89
C ASP A 168 -16.13 -8.69 -6.01
N TYR A 169 -16.75 -9.68 -5.37
CA TYR A 169 -16.31 -11.08 -5.40
C TYR A 169 -16.46 -11.74 -6.78
N ARG A 170 -17.19 -11.13 -7.73
CA ARG A 170 -17.41 -11.67 -9.09
C ARG A 170 -16.20 -11.45 -10.00
N GLN A 171 -15.31 -10.52 -9.67
CA GLN A 171 -14.11 -10.20 -10.46
C GLN A 171 -13.03 -11.29 -10.40
N GLY A 172 -13.12 -12.26 -9.47
CA GLY A 172 -12.26 -13.44 -9.44
C GLY A 172 -10.87 -13.23 -8.84
N PHE A 173 -10.62 -12.09 -8.16
CA PHE A 173 -9.38 -11.86 -7.42
C PHE A 173 -9.60 -11.99 -5.90
N LYS A 174 -8.52 -12.32 -5.18
CA LYS A 174 -8.51 -12.40 -3.71
C LYS A 174 -8.77 -11.01 -3.10
N PHE A 175 -9.48 -10.97 -1.98
CA PHE A 175 -9.77 -9.72 -1.27
C PHE A 175 -8.50 -8.97 -0.85
N SER A 176 -7.47 -9.70 -0.40
CA SER A 176 -6.19 -9.13 0.03
C SER A 176 -5.50 -8.27 -1.04
N THR A 177 -5.56 -8.68 -2.31
CA THR A 177 -5.02 -7.92 -3.45
C THR A 177 -5.72 -6.57 -3.60
N TYR A 178 -7.05 -6.57 -3.48
CA TYR A 178 -7.87 -5.37 -3.57
C TYR A 178 -7.65 -4.45 -2.36
N ALA A 179 -7.72 -5.01 -1.15
CA ALA A 179 -7.57 -4.28 0.10
C ALA A 179 -6.21 -3.57 0.21
N THR A 180 -5.14 -4.21 -0.28
CA THR A 180 -3.79 -3.63 -0.25
C THR A 180 -3.73 -2.24 -0.90
N TRP A 181 -4.47 -2.02 -1.99
CA TRP A 181 -4.55 -0.71 -2.64
C TRP A 181 -5.18 0.35 -1.76
N TRP A 182 -6.36 0.07 -1.24
CA TRP A 182 -7.11 1.00 -0.41
C TRP A 182 -6.39 1.32 0.90
N ILE A 183 -5.76 0.31 1.53
CA ILE A 183 -4.95 0.49 2.74
C ILE A 183 -3.75 1.40 2.45
N ARG A 184 -3.01 1.12 1.37
CA ARG A 184 -1.84 1.91 0.98
C ARG A 184 -2.20 3.35 0.67
N GLN A 185 -3.30 3.54 -0.06
CA GLN A 185 -3.78 4.85 -0.44
C GLN A 185 -4.19 5.67 0.78
N ALA A 186 -4.95 5.07 1.70
CA ALA A 186 -5.37 5.73 2.94
C ALA A 186 -4.16 6.15 3.78
N ILE A 187 -3.21 5.25 4.01
CA ILE A 187 -1.99 5.53 4.77
C ILE A 187 -1.16 6.63 4.11
N THR A 188 -0.91 6.55 2.81
CA THR A 188 -0.07 7.52 2.09
C THR A 188 -0.72 8.92 2.09
N ARG A 189 -2.03 8.97 1.91
CA ARG A 189 -2.81 10.21 1.98
C ARG A 189 -2.77 10.82 3.39
N ALA A 190 -2.97 10.01 4.42
CA ALA A 190 -2.92 10.47 5.80
C ALA A 190 -1.54 11.03 6.17
N ILE A 191 -0.46 10.39 5.72
CA ILE A 191 0.91 10.91 5.91
C ILE A 191 1.07 12.28 5.23
N ALA A 192 0.61 12.41 3.99
CA ALA A 192 0.70 13.69 3.27
C ALA A 192 -0.11 14.80 3.96
N ASP A 193 -1.29 14.45 4.50
CA ASP A 193 -2.23 15.41 5.08
C ASP A 193 -1.90 15.82 6.53
N GLN A 194 -1.35 14.90 7.33
CA GLN A 194 -1.28 15.04 8.80
C GLN A 194 0.12 14.85 9.41
N ALA A 195 1.09 14.22 8.72
CA ALA A 195 2.39 13.87 9.34
C ALA A 195 3.32 15.08 9.58
N ARG A 196 2.92 16.28 9.14
CA ARG A 196 3.71 17.51 9.27
C ARG A 196 2.99 18.51 10.15
N THR A 197 3.75 19.25 10.95
CA THR A 197 3.24 20.35 11.78
C THR A 197 2.53 21.43 10.94
N ILE A 198 3.03 21.68 9.73
CA ILE A 198 2.39 22.57 8.76
C ILE A 198 1.82 21.72 7.64
N ARG A 199 0.51 21.83 7.44
CA ARG A 199 -0.20 21.14 6.36
C ARG A 199 0.26 21.67 5.01
N ILE A 200 0.72 20.75 4.17
CA ILE A 200 1.11 21.01 2.79
C ILE A 200 0.11 20.27 1.89
N PRO A 201 -0.42 20.89 0.81
CA PRO A 201 -1.30 20.19 -0.13
C PRO A 201 -0.64 18.94 -0.74
N VAL A 202 -1.44 17.92 -1.06
CA VAL A 202 -0.95 16.60 -1.50
C VAL A 202 -0.05 16.69 -2.75
N HIS A 203 -0.44 17.46 -3.77
CA HIS A 203 0.35 17.65 -5.00
C HIS A 203 1.76 18.23 -4.73
N MET A 204 1.89 19.08 -3.70
CA MET A 204 3.19 19.61 -3.28
C MET A 204 4.04 18.54 -2.58
N VAL A 205 3.42 17.64 -1.79
CA VAL A 205 4.12 16.50 -1.18
C VAL A 205 4.63 15.54 -2.25
N GLU A 206 3.86 15.29 -3.31
CA GLU A 206 4.26 14.48 -4.45
C GLU A 206 5.45 15.10 -5.20
N THR A 207 5.41 16.41 -5.42
CA THR A 207 6.52 17.16 -6.03
C THR A 207 7.80 17.01 -5.21
N ILE A 208 7.71 17.12 -3.89
CA ILE A 208 8.84 16.90 -2.96
C ILE A 208 9.36 15.45 -3.08
N ASN A 209 8.48 14.46 -3.11
CA ASN A 209 8.89 13.05 -3.24
C ASN A 209 9.51 12.76 -4.62
N LYS A 210 9.03 13.38 -5.69
CA LYS A 210 9.61 13.30 -7.04
C LYS A 210 11.02 13.90 -7.04
N LEU A 211 11.19 15.08 -6.43
CA LEU A 211 12.49 15.73 -6.25
C LEU A 211 13.46 14.79 -5.50
N LEU A 212 13.04 14.22 -4.36
CA LEU A 212 13.87 13.29 -3.58
C LEU A 212 14.22 12.00 -4.32
N ARG A 213 13.35 11.50 -5.22
CA ARG A 213 13.65 10.35 -6.08
C ARG A 213 14.70 10.69 -7.12
N ILE A 214 14.55 11.81 -7.82
CA ILE A 214 15.48 12.27 -8.86
C ILE A 214 16.84 12.59 -8.24
N SER A 215 16.85 13.34 -7.13
CA SER A 215 18.07 13.66 -6.39
C SER A 215 18.84 12.39 -6.01
N ARG A 216 18.19 11.37 -5.44
CA ARG A 216 18.85 10.08 -5.13
C ARG A 216 19.38 9.35 -6.37
N ARG A 217 18.63 9.35 -7.47
CA ARG A 217 19.10 8.76 -8.74
C ARG A 217 20.37 9.46 -9.24
N LEU A 218 20.39 10.80 -9.22
CA LEU A 218 21.54 11.60 -9.63
C LEU A 218 22.75 11.39 -8.70
N VAL A 219 22.52 11.25 -7.39
CA VAL A 219 23.59 10.90 -6.44
C VAL A 219 24.23 9.56 -6.81
N GLN A 220 23.41 8.55 -7.16
CA GLN A 220 23.92 7.24 -7.57
C GLN A 220 24.69 7.29 -8.90
N GLU A 221 24.25 8.14 -9.83
CA GLU A 221 24.87 8.29 -11.15
C GLU A 221 26.17 9.10 -11.13
N TYR A 222 26.20 10.21 -10.37
CA TYR A 222 27.33 11.12 -10.33
C TYR A 222 28.29 10.89 -9.16
N GLY A 223 27.89 10.10 -8.16
CA GLY A 223 28.69 9.85 -6.96
C GLY A 223 28.93 11.10 -6.10
N ARG A 224 28.15 12.17 -6.31
CA ARG A 224 28.19 13.44 -5.55
C ARG A 224 26.79 14.00 -5.38
N GLU A 225 26.65 15.01 -4.51
CA GLU A 225 25.40 15.76 -4.40
C GLU A 225 25.10 16.51 -5.72
N PRO A 226 23.88 16.40 -6.26
CA PRO A 226 23.48 17.08 -7.50
C PRO A 226 23.20 18.56 -7.25
N THR A 227 23.46 19.40 -8.26
CA THR A 227 23.16 20.83 -8.21
C THR A 227 21.66 21.09 -8.43
N SER A 228 21.15 22.26 -8.01
CA SER A 228 19.74 22.63 -8.23
C SER A 228 19.36 22.64 -9.71
N GLU A 229 20.28 23.02 -10.59
CA GLU A 229 20.08 22.99 -12.05
C GLU A 229 19.94 21.57 -12.59
N GLU A 230 20.76 20.63 -12.11
CA GLU A 230 20.71 19.21 -12.49
C GLU A 230 19.39 18.55 -12.02
N ILE A 231 18.94 18.90 -10.81
CA ILE A 231 17.65 18.46 -10.29
C ILE A 231 16.50 19.06 -11.12
N GLY A 232 16.55 20.36 -11.42
CA GLY A 232 15.54 21.05 -12.24
C GLY A 232 15.39 20.41 -13.62
N TYR A 233 16.52 20.14 -14.29
CA TYR A 233 16.52 19.43 -15.57
C TYR A 233 15.90 18.02 -15.45
N GLY A 234 16.26 17.27 -14.39
CA GLY A 234 15.68 15.96 -14.11
C GLY A 234 14.18 16.00 -13.76
N MET A 235 13.69 17.13 -13.26
CA MET A 235 12.28 17.38 -12.93
C MET A 235 11.47 17.97 -14.10
N GLU A 236 12.12 18.30 -15.21
CA GLU A 236 11.55 19.06 -16.34
C GLU A 236 11.04 20.46 -15.94
N LEU A 237 11.71 21.08 -14.95
CA LEU A 237 11.38 22.41 -14.44
C LEU A 237 12.54 23.39 -14.72
N THR A 238 12.20 24.66 -14.91
CA THR A 238 13.20 25.73 -14.92
C THR A 238 13.75 25.93 -13.50
N PRO A 239 15.07 26.12 -13.30
CA PRO A 239 15.70 26.16 -11.97
C PRO A 239 15.34 27.35 -11.05
N GLU A 240 14.38 28.20 -11.45
CA GLU A 240 13.98 29.42 -10.75
C GLU A 240 12.80 29.21 -9.79
#